data_AF-A0AA41KK62-F1
#
_entry.id   AF-A0AA41KK62-F1
#
_cell.length_a   1.000
_cell.length_b   1.000
_cell.length_c   1.000
_cell.angle_alpha   90.00
_cell.angle_beta   90.00
_cell.angle_gamma   90.00
#
_symmetry.space_group_name_H-M   'P 1'
#
loop_
_entity.id
_entity.type
_entity.pdbx_description
1 polymer ?
#
loop_
_entity_poly.entity_id
_entity_poly.type
_entity_poly.pdbx_seq_one_letter_code
_entity_poly.pdbx_strand_id
1 'polypeptide(L)'
;MDQARNFIASSSDRSADIIEKADTEIVGLALEMLRNGTADRVIVVTNDIPLGEAAEALIPKYGIDDDQITWLAGRELADELAEDFVPEFD
;
A
#
# COMPACT_ATOMS: atom_id res chain seq x y z
N MET A 1 -8.37 -10.27 5.68
CA MET A 1 -8.73 -10.21 4.26
C MET A 1 -10.08 -9.53 4.07
N ASP A 2 -11.17 -10.03 4.65
CA ASP A 2 -12.50 -9.41 4.49
C ASP A 2 -12.61 -7.96 4.97
N GLN A 3 -11.92 -7.58 6.05
CA GLN A 3 -11.96 -6.20 6.57
C GLN A 3 -11.25 -5.18 5.67
N ALA A 4 -10.15 -5.57 5.01
CA ALA A 4 -9.44 -4.69 4.08
C ALA A 4 -10.26 -4.47 2.82
N ARG A 5 -10.82 -5.56 2.28
CA ARG A 5 -11.76 -5.51 1.15
C ARG A 5 -12.95 -4.60 1.43
N ASN A 6 -13.58 -4.74 2.60
CA ASN A 6 -14.73 -3.91 2.97
C ASN A 6 -14.36 -2.42 3.12
N PHE A 7 -13.18 -2.10 3.66
CA PHE A 7 -12.71 -0.72 3.79
C PHE A 7 -12.54 -0.07 2.40
N ILE A 8 -11.84 -0.76 1.50
CA ILE A 8 -11.52 -0.28 0.16
C ILE A 8 -12.79 -0.09 -0.68
N ALA A 9 -13.70 -1.08 -0.68
CA ALA A 9 -14.99 -1.00 -1.35
C ALA A 9 -15.82 0.21 -0.85
N SER A 10 -15.81 0.46 0.47
CA SER A 10 -16.56 1.57 1.07
C SER A 10 -16.00 2.96 0.73
N SER A 11 -14.70 3.05 0.45
CA SER A 11 -13.99 4.31 0.20
C SER A 11 -14.01 4.76 -1.26
N SER A 12 -14.31 3.87 -2.20
CA SER A 12 -14.12 4.10 -3.64
C SER A 12 -15.40 4.16 -4.49
N ASP A 13 -16.59 4.01 -3.88
CA ASP A 13 -17.89 3.93 -4.56
C ASP A 13 -17.89 2.93 -5.74
N ARG A 14 -17.23 1.78 -5.55
CA ARG A 14 -17.02 0.72 -6.55
C ARG A 14 -17.46 -0.65 -6.03
N SER A 15 -17.87 -1.52 -6.97
CA SER A 15 -18.27 -2.91 -6.67
C SER A 15 -17.05 -3.76 -6.29
N ALA A 16 -17.20 -4.53 -5.19
CA ALA A 16 -16.14 -5.24 -4.49
C ALA A 16 -15.51 -6.45 -5.21
N ASP A 17 -15.90 -6.73 -6.45
CA ASP A 17 -15.93 -8.13 -6.86
C ASP A 17 -14.64 -8.68 -7.48
N ILE A 18 -13.71 -7.86 -8.02
CA ILE A 18 -12.51 -8.40 -8.69
C ILE A 18 -11.23 -7.55 -8.53
N ILE A 19 -11.32 -6.22 -8.56
CA ILE A 19 -10.11 -5.35 -8.58
C ILE A 19 -9.45 -5.27 -7.18
N GLU A 20 -10.23 -5.28 -6.10
CA GLU A 20 -9.77 -5.11 -4.71
C GLU A 20 -8.98 -6.30 -4.15
N LYS A 21 -8.93 -7.41 -4.89
CA LYS A 21 -8.17 -8.58 -4.47
C LYS A 21 -6.68 -8.24 -4.39
N ALA A 22 -6.14 -7.54 -5.39
CA ALA A 22 -4.73 -7.15 -5.39
C ALA A 22 -4.40 -6.32 -4.14
N ASP A 23 -5.24 -5.35 -3.82
CA ASP A 23 -5.07 -4.47 -2.66
C ASP A 23 -5.07 -5.24 -1.35
N THR A 24 -6.03 -6.17 -1.22
CA THR A 24 -6.13 -7.03 -0.04
C THR A 24 -4.91 -7.94 0.12
N GLU A 25 -4.38 -8.49 -0.98
CA GLU A 25 -3.18 -9.32 -0.97
C GLU A 25 -1.92 -8.50 -0.66
N ILE A 26 -1.80 -7.26 -1.16
CA ILE A 26 -0.69 -6.35 -0.84
C ILE A 26 -0.66 -6.04 0.66
N VAL A 27 -1.81 -5.68 1.25
CA VAL A 27 -1.92 -5.44 2.69
C VAL A 27 -1.62 -6.70 3.49
N GLY A 28 -2.11 -7.86 3.03
CA GLY A 28 -1.85 -9.16 3.66
C GLY A 28 -0.38 -9.54 3.66
N LEU A 29 0.31 -9.37 2.54
CA LEU A 29 1.73 -9.64 2.39
C LEU A 29 2.56 -8.71 3.29
N ALA A 30 2.27 -7.42 3.29
CA ALA A 30 2.96 -6.46 4.16
C ALA A 30 2.84 -6.85 5.63
N LEU A 31 1.63 -7.20 6.09
CA LEU A 31 1.40 -7.68 7.44
C LEU A 31 2.17 -8.96 7.75
N GLU A 32 2.18 -9.93 6.83
CA GLU A 32 2.90 -11.19 7.00
C GLU A 32 4.41 -10.97 7.12
N MET A 33 4.98 -10.11 6.28
CA MET A 33 6.41 -9.77 6.31
C MET A 33 6.81 -9.17 7.67
N LEU A 34 6.01 -8.23 8.19
CA LEU A 34 6.26 -7.59 9.49
C LEU A 34 6.07 -8.58 10.65
N ARG A 35 4.98 -9.36 10.65
CA ARG A 35 4.69 -10.32 11.73
C ARG A 35 5.70 -11.46 11.83
N ASN A 36 6.24 -11.90 10.70
CA ASN A 36 7.23 -12.97 10.66
C ASN A 36 8.66 -12.47 10.89
N GLY A 37 8.86 -11.14 11.00
CA GLY A 37 10.19 -10.54 11.08
C GLY A 37 11.02 -10.71 9.80
N THR A 38 10.36 -10.92 8.66
CA THR A 38 11.01 -10.98 7.34
C THR A 38 11.49 -9.59 6.92
N ALA A 39 10.82 -8.53 7.40
CA ALA A 39 11.24 -7.15 7.27
C ALA A 39 10.93 -6.39 8.56
N ASP A 40 11.81 -5.45 8.93
CA ASP A 40 11.59 -4.57 10.08
C ASP A 40 10.58 -3.44 9.75
N ARG A 41 10.51 -3.04 8.47
CA ARG A 41 9.62 -2.01 7.93
C ARG A 41 9.15 -2.36 6.52
N VAL A 42 7.96 -1.93 6.15
CA VAL A 42 7.40 -2.06 4.80
C VAL A 42 6.93 -0.70 4.29
N ILE A 43 7.29 -0.37 3.06
CA ILE A 43 6.76 0.80 2.36
C ILE A 43 5.87 0.29 1.22
N VAL A 44 4.60 0.68 1.25
CA VAL A 44 3.65 0.40 0.18
C VAL A 44 3.67 1.59 -0.77
N VAL A 45 4.16 1.38 -1.99
CA VAL A 45 4.18 2.43 -3.02
C VAL A 45 2.99 2.22 -3.95
N THR A 46 2.01 3.12 -3.91
CA THR A 46 0.84 3.07 -4.79
C THR A 46 0.24 4.46 -4.99
N ASN A 47 -0.34 4.71 -6.17
CA ASN A 47 -1.19 5.88 -6.38
C ASN A 47 -2.67 5.60 -6.06
N ASP A 48 -3.00 4.36 -5.72
CA ASP A 48 -4.33 3.98 -5.24
C ASP A 48 -4.50 4.40 -3.78
N ILE A 49 -5.21 5.51 -3.58
CA ILE A 49 -5.42 6.13 -2.27
C ILE A 49 -6.13 5.16 -1.30
N PRO A 50 -7.27 4.53 -1.66
CA PRO A 50 -7.90 3.49 -0.83
C PRO A 50 -6.95 2.39 -0.35
N LEU A 51 -6.08 1.86 -1.21
CA LEU A 51 -5.10 0.83 -0.82
C LEU A 51 -4.11 1.38 0.23
N GLY A 52 -3.55 2.56 -0.03
CA GLY A 52 -2.58 3.20 0.85
C GLY A 52 -3.14 3.46 2.24
N GLU A 53 -4.34 4.06 2.29
CA GLU A 53 -5.06 4.29 3.54
C GLU A 53 -5.37 2.98 4.28
N ALA A 54 -5.75 1.92 3.56
CA ALA A 54 -6.01 0.61 4.16
C ALA A 54 -4.75 0.01 4.80
N ALA A 55 -3.58 0.15 4.17
CA ALA A 55 -2.32 -0.35 4.73
C ALA A 55 -2.01 0.32 6.06
N GLU A 56 -2.00 1.65 6.11
CA GLU A 56 -1.67 2.41 7.32
C GLU A 56 -2.76 2.31 8.40
N ALA A 57 -4.04 2.20 8.04
CA ALA A 57 -5.11 2.12 9.02
C ALA A 57 -5.36 0.71 9.60
N LEU A 58 -5.02 -0.35 8.86
CA LEU A 58 -5.35 -1.73 9.25
C LEU A 58 -4.17 -2.48 9.85
N ILE A 59 -2.96 -2.33 9.30
CA ILE A 59 -1.79 -3.10 9.75
C ILE A 59 -1.47 -2.86 11.24
N PRO A 60 -1.49 -1.61 11.75
CA PRO A 60 -1.20 -1.35 13.17
C PRO A 60 -2.18 -2.01 14.14
N LYS A 61 -3.43 -2.26 13.71
CA LYS A 61 -4.45 -2.96 14.52
C LYS A 61 -4.08 -4.41 14.86
N TYR A 62 -3.05 -4.95 14.21
CA TYR A 62 -2.52 -6.29 14.47
C TYR A 62 -1.26 -6.29 15.35
N GLY A 63 -0.98 -5.18 16.05
CA GLY A 63 0.15 -5.07 16.99
C GLY A 63 1.49 -4.77 16.30
N ILE A 64 1.42 -4.15 15.11
CA ILE A 64 2.57 -3.60 14.40
C ILE A 64 2.65 -2.11 14.75
N ASP A 65 3.85 -1.58 14.97
CA ASP A 65 4.02 -0.17 15.29
C ASP A 65 3.75 0.71 14.05
N ASP A 66 3.19 1.91 14.26
CA ASP A 66 2.81 2.82 13.17
C ASP A 66 4.01 3.22 12.28
N ASP A 67 5.24 3.17 12.80
CA ASP A 67 6.46 3.50 12.04
C ASP A 67 7.02 2.33 11.21
N GLN A 68 6.42 1.15 11.32
CA GLN A 68 6.82 -0.05 10.57
C GLN A 68 6.09 -0.21 9.24
N ILE A 69 5.04 0.57 9.01
CA ILE A 69 4.29 0.61 7.75
C ILE A 69 4.17 2.06 7.29
N THR A 70 4.42 2.32 6.01
CA THR A 70 4.24 3.65 5.43
C THR A 70 3.70 3.51 4.02
N TRP A 71 2.81 4.41 3.63
CA TRP A 71 2.35 4.55 2.26
C TRP A 71 3.04 5.75 1.59
N LEU A 72 3.53 5.54 0.37
CA LEU A 72 4.00 6.61 -0.51
C LEU A 72 3.22 6.61 -1.83
N ALA A 73 2.82 7.79 -2.27
CA ALA A 73 2.39 7.98 -3.65
C ALA A 73 3.61 8.11 -4.58
N GLY A 74 3.47 7.65 -5.82
CA GLY A 74 4.58 7.68 -6.79
C GLY A 74 5.12 9.08 -7.07
N ARG A 75 4.30 10.13 -6.89
CA ARG A 75 4.72 11.54 -6.99
C ARG A 75 5.78 11.93 -5.96
N GLU A 76 5.83 11.26 -4.81
CA GLU A 76 6.78 11.55 -3.74
C GLU A 76 8.19 11.04 -4.08
N LEU A 77 8.29 10.17 -5.09
CA LEU A 77 9.55 9.67 -5.65
C LEU A 77 9.92 10.37 -6.96
N ALA A 78 9.15 11.39 -7.38
CA ALA A 78 9.33 12.02 -8.70
C ALA A 78 10.68 12.74 -8.82
N ASP A 79 11.15 13.37 -7.75
CA ASP A 79 12.45 14.06 -7.75
C ASP A 79 13.61 13.06 -7.89
N GLU A 80 13.53 11.90 -7.24
CA GLU A 80 14.52 10.82 -7.36
C GLU A 80 14.55 10.23 -8.78
N LEU A 81 13.39 10.12 -9.44
CA LEU A 81 13.29 9.64 -10.80
C LEU A 81 13.76 10.67 -11.84
N ALA A 82 13.70 11.97 -11.51
CA ALA A 82 14.12 13.04 -12.42
C ALA A 82 15.65 13.11 -12.59
N GLU A 83 16.41 12.71 -11.57
CA GLU A 83 17.88 12.71 -11.62
C GLU A 83 18.43 11.70 -12.65
N ASP A 84 17.75 10.56 -12.80
CA ASP A 84 18.13 9.48 -13.73
C ASP A 84 17.31 9.50 -15.03
N PHE A 85 16.42 10.47 -15.22
CA PHE A 85 15.55 10.53 -16.39
C PHE A 85 16.36 10.91 -17.65
N VAL A 86 16.54 9.95 -18.54
CA VAL A 86 17.05 10.16 -19.90
C VAL A 86 15.85 10.15 -20.86
N PRO A 87 15.50 11.27 -21.51
CA PRO A 87 14.45 11.28 -22.52
C PRO A 87 14.81 10.34 -23.68
N GLU A 88 13.94 9.40 -24.00
CA GLU A 88 14.13 8.50 -25.17
C GLU A 88 13.79 9.18 -26.50
N PHE A 89 13.29 10.41 -26.47
CA PHE A 89 12.90 11.17 -27.65
C PHE A 89 13.46 12.59 -27.56
N ASP A 90 14.35 12.93 -28.50
CA ASP A 90 14.78 14.30 -28.82
C ASP A 90 13.73 15.05 -29.65
#